data_AF-A0A327HPY4-F1
#
_entry.id   AF-A0A327HPY4-F1
#
_cell.length_a   1.000
_cell.length_b   1.000
_cell.length_c   1.000
_cell.angle_alpha   90.00
_cell.angle_beta   90.00
_cell.angle_gamma   90.00
#
_symmetry.space_group_name_H-M   'P 1'
#
loop_
_entity.id
_entity.type
_entity.pdbx_description
1 polymer ?
#
loop_
_entity_poly.entity_id
_entity_poly.type
_entity_poly.pdbx_seq_one_letter_code
_entity_poly.pdbx_strand_id
1 'polypeptide(L)'
;MGLMENLGAVASTYMDEKEKLQTAEEKRKRTRSGHGFWPHEVLRDSLIFGFMIAVLLFYAWLIPPPLHSAADPFAQAGFVFPDWYVLFSYGYLRWGEYLPQFDVPLGPVGDFFGQPSFPWNAAWWGAFLTGIPIGILALPPFLGGREKRPVEDPWFASAGVVYLAHIWFISVFSINIFLELYGKNRSDYCKLDSHGDLLCGTRDPWIADLFNAIPWVLTGILLWIMIYFIAKWLFNNAWGARFTPAHAKSLIIGAFVVATAATVVTYPVYDNGFWEARGLLTIADYQELEDMRSQPTDVQVAERTSFMDDQGFEGDIVPAAAWMEWNIYQPTRYYMIDFADNNGHQDLDGKVNGAQGIENYTGDETIWATGTFSITDEYWPEDNDFKTVPLDATCATRASEVIIDGGVST
;
A
#
# COMPACT_ATOMS: atom_id res chain seq x y z
N MET A 1 -21.45 -13.69 38.46
CA MET A 1 -21.17 -14.50 37.26
C MET A 1 -19.96 -13.91 36.59
N GLY A 2 -18.94 -14.74 36.35
CA GLY A 2 -17.69 -14.31 35.72
C GLY A 2 -17.87 -14.09 34.21
N LEU A 3 -16.92 -13.37 33.59
CA LEU A 3 -16.90 -13.11 32.14
C LEU A 3 -17.04 -14.40 31.31
N MET A 4 -16.39 -15.49 31.75
CA MET A 4 -16.44 -16.79 31.06
C MET A 4 -17.81 -17.48 31.15
N GLU A 5 -18.54 -17.33 32.26
CA GLU A 5 -19.89 -17.88 32.40
C GLU A 5 -20.88 -17.12 31.51
N ASN A 6 -20.73 -15.80 31.43
CA ASN A 6 -21.55 -14.97 30.53
C ASN A 6 -21.29 -15.29 29.06
N LEU A 7 -20.03 -15.48 28.65
CA LEU A 7 -19.69 -15.89 27.28
C LEU A 7 -20.21 -17.30 26.96
N GLY A 8 -20.13 -18.22 27.92
CA GLY A 8 -20.70 -19.57 27.79
C GLY A 8 -22.21 -19.56 27.61
N ALA A 9 -22.93 -18.74 28.37
CA ALA A 9 -24.37 -18.57 28.23
C ALA A 9 -24.77 -17.95 26.88
N VAL A 10 -24.00 -16.97 26.39
CA VAL A 10 -24.22 -16.40 25.04
C VAL A 10 -24.01 -17.47 23.97
N ALA A 11 -22.95 -18.27 24.09
CA ALA A 11 -22.66 -19.35 23.15
C ALA A 11 -23.75 -20.43 23.15
N SER A 12 -24.28 -20.81 24.32
CA SER A 12 -25.36 -21.80 24.41
C SER A 12 -26.66 -21.27 23.82
N THR A 13 -27.05 -20.04 24.16
CA THR A 13 -28.25 -19.41 23.60
C THR A 13 -28.17 -19.29 22.07
N TYR A 14 -26.98 -19.00 21.56
CA TYR A 14 -26.70 -18.96 20.13
C TYR A 14 -26.79 -20.35 19.48
N MET A 15 -26.30 -21.40 20.14
CA MET A 15 -26.42 -22.78 19.65
C MET A 15 -27.87 -23.27 19.63
N ASP A 16 -28.65 -22.95 20.65
CA ASP A 16 -30.07 -23.31 20.73
C ASP A 16 -30.87 -22.63 19.61
N GLU A 17 -30.66 -21.31 19.38
CA GLU A 17 -31.33 -20.64 18.27
C GLU A 17 -30.81 -21.10 16.91
N LYS A 18 -29.53 -21.44 16.78
CA LYS A 18 -29.01 -22.06 15.54
C LYS A 18 -29.75 -23.36 15.25
N GLU A 19 -29.89 -24.25 16.22
CA GLU A 19 -30.57 -25.55 16.05
C GLU A 19 -32.05 -25.36 15.67
N LYS A 20 -32.74 -24.45 16.34
CA LYS A 20 -34.13 -24.08 16.02
C LYS A 20 -34.29 -23.47 14.62
N LEU A 21 -33.28 -22.73 14.15
CA LEU A 21 -33.30 -22.14 12.81
C LEU A 21 -32.90 -23.15 11.72
N GLN A 22 -32.05 -24.12 12.02
CA GLN A 22 -31.64 -25.19 11.10
C GLN A 22 -32.73 -26.24 10.89
N THR A 23 -33.53 -26.53 11.92
CA THR A 23 -34.66 -27.48 11.85
C THR A 23 -35.88 -26.95 11.09
N ALA A 24 -35.93 -25.66 10.77
CA ALA A 24 -36.98 -25.07 9.94
C ALA A 24 -36.71 -25.31 8.44
N GLU A 25 -37.17 -26.44 7.91
CA GLU A 25 -36.91 -26.90 6.53
C GLU A 25 -37.67 -26.15 5.41
N GLU A 26 -38.73 -25.40 5.69
CA GLU A 26 -39.48 -24.72 4.62
C GLU A 26 -38.87 -23.39 4.18
N LYS A 27 -38.81 -23.18 2.85
CA LYS A 27 -38.60 -21.89 2.20
C LYS A 27 -39.58 -20.88 2.79
N ARG A 28 -39.14 -20.10 3.79
CA ARG A 28 -40.02 -19.18 4.55
C ARG A 28 -40.64 -18.18 3.59
N LYS A 29 -41.91 -18.38 3.25
CA LYS A 29 -42.76 -17.32 2.69
C LYS A 29 -43.11 -16.38 3.83
N ARG A 30 -42.25 -15.40 4.08
CA ARG A 30 -42.55 -14.36 5.05
C ARG A 30 -43.63 -13.45 4.45
N THR A 31 -44.72 -13.23 5.18
CA THR A 31 -45.57 -12.08 4.89
C THR A 31 -44.71 -10.83 5.11
N ARG A 32 -44.63 -9.96 4.10
CA ARG A 32 -43.88 -8.70 4.21
C ARG A 32 -44.59 -7.83 5.26
N SER A 33 -44.17 -7.97 6.51
CA SER A 33 -44.59 -7.09 7.59
C SER A 33 -43.82 -5.79 7.46
N GLY A 34 -44.50 -4.69 7.17
CA GLY A 34 -43.93 -3.36 7.04
C GLY A 34 -45.03 -2.32 7.04
N HIS A 35 -44.65 -1.05 7.19
CA HIS A 35 -45.58 0.06 7.03
C HIS A 35 -45.75 0.37 5.55
N GLY A 36 -46.81 1.11 5.21
CA GLY A 36 -46.97 1.66 3.87
C GLY A 36 -45.75 2.51 3.51
N PHE A 37 -45.28 2.40 2.27
CA PHE A 37 -44.15 3.18 1.76
C PHE A 37 -44.35 4.68 2.06
N TRP A 38 -45.55 5.18 1.79
CA TRP A 38 -45.98 6.52 2.15
C TRP A 38 -46.99 6.50 3.32
N PRO A 39 -46.89 7.41 4.29
CA PRO A 39 -45.80 8.38 4.49
C PRO A 39 -44.64 7.80 5.33
N HIS A 40 -44.83 6.64 5.96
CA HIS A 40 -43.98 6.17 7.05
C HIS A 40 -42.52 5.92 6.62
N GLU A 41 -42.31 5.11 5.58
CA GLU A 41 -40.96 4.78 5.12
C GLU A 41 -40.29 5.99 4.47
N VAL A 42 -41.03 6.77 3.66
CA VAL A 42 -40.51 7.99 3.02
C VAL A 42 -40.08 9.03 4.06
N LEU A 43 -40.86 9.26 5.11
CA LEU A 43 -40.49 10.20 6.18
C LEU A 43 -39.24 9.72 6.92
N ARG A 44 -39.17 8.44 7.29
CA ARG A 44 -37.99 7.86 7.95
C ARG A 44 -36.74 8.01 7.09
N ASP A 45 -36.82 7.63 5.82
CA ASP A 45 -35.68 7.63 4.92
C ASP A 45 -35.24 9.07 4.59
N SER A 46 -36.17 10.02 4.52
CA SER A 46 -35.85 11.46 4.36
C SER A 46 -35.10 12.01 5.58
N LEU A 47 -35.50 11.62 6.79
CA LEU A 47 -34.80 12.02 8.03
C LEU A 47 -33.39 11.42 8.08
N ILE A 48 -33.23 10.14 7.73
CA ILE A 48 -31.91 9.48 7.68
C ILE A 48 -31.03 10.15 6.62
N PHE A 49 -31.57 10.43 5.44
CA PHE A 49 -30.85 11.11 4.37
C PHE A 49 -30.41 12.52 4.76
N GLY A 50 -31.31 13.31 5.37
CA GLY A 50 -30.99 14.64 5.89
C GLY A 50 -29.89 14.60 6.96
N PHE A 51 -29.93 13.61 7.85
CA PHE A 51 -28.88 13.38 8.84
C PHE A 51 -27.53 13.01 8.19
N MET A 52 -27.53 12.12 7.19
CA MET A 52 -26.30 11.76 6.46
C MET A 52 -25.69 12.97 5.75
N ILE A 53 -26.50 13.82 5.12
CA ILE A 53 -26.03 15.08 4.51
C ILE A 53 -25.41 15.99 5.57
N ALA A 54 -26.07 16.17 6.71
CA ALA A 54 -25.55 17.02 7.78
C ALA A 54 -24.18 16.54 8.29
N VAL A 55 -24.01 15.23 8.45
CA VAL A 55 -22.72 14.63 8.84
C VAL A 55 -21.66 14.84 7.77
N LEU A 56 -21.97 14.63 6.49
CA LEU A 56 -21.02 14.82 5.40
C LEU A 56 -20.60 16.29 5.24
N LEU A 57 -21.53 17.24 5.34
CA LEU A 57 -21.24 18.67 5.31
C LEU A 57 -20.40 19.10 6.51
N PHE A 58 -20.68 18.53 7.69
CA PHE A 58 -19.86 18.77 8.89
C PHE A 58 -18.43 18.29 8.71
N TYR A 59 -18.22 17.08 8.16
CA TYR A 59 -16.87 16.58 7.87
C TYR A 59 -16.16 17.39 6.78
N ALA A 60 -16.85 17.78 5.71
CA ALA A 60 -16.29 18.62 4.66
C ALA A 60 -15.86 20.00 5.18
N TRP A 61 -16.55 20.53 6.19
CA TRP A 61 -16.17 21.75 6.89
C TRP A 61 -15.01 21.54 7.86
N LEU A 62 -15.00 20.44 8.62
CA LEU A 62 -13.97 20.16 9.64
C LEU A 62 -12.61 19.82 9.02
N ILE A 63 -12.60 19.03 7.95
CA ILE A 63 -11.39 18.54 7.26
C ILE A 63 -11.62 18.73 5.75
N PRO A 64 -11.50 19.97 5.24
CA PRO A 64 -11.63 20.20 3.81
C PRO A 64 -10.52 19.45 3.07
N PRO A 65 -10.80 18.86 1.89
CA PRO A 65 -9.77 18.19 1.10
C PRO A 65 -8.67 19.19 0.74
N PRO A 66 -7.39 18.81 0.87
CA PRO A 66 -6.29 19.68 0.46
C PRO A 66 -6.38 19.94 -1.05
N LEU A 67 -6.25 21.21 -1.46
CA LEU A 67 -6.01 21.51 -2.87
C LEU A 67 -4.56 21.16 -3.18
N HIS A 68 -4.36 20.07 -3.91
CA HIS A 68 -3.07 19.72 -4.47
C HIS A 68 -2.68 20.69 -5.58
N SER A 69 -1.37 20.85 -5.81
CA SER A 69 -0.87 21.52 -7.01
C SER A 69 -1.32 20.79 -8.28
N ALA A 70 -1.27 21.47 -9.42
CA ALA A 70 -1.50 20.82 -10.71
C ALA A 70 -0.58 19.59 -10.86
N ALA A 71 -1.09 18.56 -11.54
CA ALA A 71 -0.31 17.35 -11.79
C ALA A 71 0.93 17.69 -12.61
N ASP A 72 2.09 17.29 -12.10
CA ASP A 72 3.38 17.46 -12.75
C ASP A 72 3.93 16.07 -13.11
N PRO A 73 4.10 15.76 -14.40
CA PRO A 73 4.66 14.48 -14.84
C PRO A 73 6.17 14.34 -14.59
N PHE A 74 6.85 15.42 -14.15
CA PHE A 74 8.29 15.45 -13.89
C PHE A 74 8.62 15.43 -12.38
N ALA A 75 7.70 15.91 -11.54
CA ALA A 75 7.85 15.86 -10.09
C ALA A 75 7.09 14.66 -9.51
N GLN A 76 7.83 13.66 -9.02
CA GLN A 76 7.23 12.60 -8.22
C GLN A 76 6.88 13.17 -6.83
N ALA A 77 5.60 13.34 -6.55
CA ALA A 77 5.16 13.68 -5.20
C ALA A 77 5.73 12.63 -4.23
N GLY A 78 6.44 13.09 -3.18
CA GLY A 78 7.25 12.22 -2.33
C GLY A 78 6.49 11.03 -1.73
N PHE A 79 5.15 11.15 -1.58
CA PHE A 79 4.26 10.07 -1.13
C PHE A 79 2.91 10.13 -1.88
N VAL A 80 2.68 9.20 -2.81
CA VAL A 80 1.40 9.07 -3.54
C VAL A 80 0.70 7.79 -3.07
N PHE A 81 -0.43 7.95 -2.38
CA PHE A 81 -1.31 6.85 -2.00
C PHE A 81 -2.68 7.06 -2.62
N PRO A 82 -3.39 5.97 -2.98
CA PRO A 82 -4.76 6.09 -3.39
C PRO A 82 -5.68 6.30 -2.18
N ASP A 83 -6.94 6.64 -2.45
CA ASP A 83 -7.94 6.82 -1.40
C ASP A 83 -8.14 5.55 -0.55
N TRP A 84 -8.63 5.75 0.67
CA TRP A 84 -8.80 4.70 1.68
C TRP A 84 -9.55 3.45 1.20
N TYR A 85 -10.53 3.60 0.30
CA TYR A 85 -11.32 2.49 -0.23
C TYR A 85 -10.60 1.67 -1.31
N VAL A 86 -9.46 2.15 -1.80
CA VAL A 86 -8.60 1.48 -2.80
C VAL A 86 -7.32 0.93 -2.18
N LEU A 87 -7.00 1.30 -0.93
CA LEU A 87 -5.79 0.84 -0.21
C LEU A 87 -5.61 -0.67 -0.24
N PHE A 88 -6.68 -1.45 -0.16
CA PHE A 88 -6.57 -2.91 -0.21
C PHE A 88 -5.93 -3.41 -1.53
N SER A 89 -6.28 -2.78 -2.66
CA SER A 89 -5.75 -3.14 -3.98
C SER A 89 -4.30 -2.69 -4.14
N TYR A 90 -3.96 -1.51 -3.62
CA TYR A 90 -2.58 -1.03 -3.55
C TYR A 90 -1.71 -1.92 -2.65
N GLY A 91 -2.28 -2.42 -1.54
CA GLY A 91 -1.63 -3.40 -0.68
C GLY A 91 -1.30 -4.70 -1.40
N TYR A 92 -2.14 -5.18 -2.33
CA TYR A 92 -1.80 -6.33 -3.17
C TYR A 92 -0.70 -6.04 -4.18
N LEU A 93 -0.67 -4.84 -4.77
CA LEU A 93 0.40 -4.41 -5.67
C LEU A 93 1.74 -4.42 -4.94
N ARG A 94 1.76 -3.86 -3.74
CA ARG A 94 2.94 -3.87 -2.88
C ARG A 94 3.30 -5.27 -2.39
N TRP A 95 2.31 -6.10 -2.09
CA TRP A 95 2.58 -7.50 -1.75
C TRP A 95 3.18 -8.27 -2.94
N GLY A 96 2.81 -7.91 -4.17
CA GLY A 96 3.36 -8.43 -5.41
C GLY A 96 4.87 -8.20 -5.57
N GLU A 97 5.44 -7.18 -4.92
CA GLU A 97 6.90 -6.93 -4.92
C GLU A 97 7.67 -8.05 -4.21
N TYR A 98 7.04 -8.73 -3.25
CA TYR A 98 7.66 -9.82 -2.49
C TYR A 98 7.47 -11.20 -3.15
N LEU A 99 6.74 -11.26 -4.27
CA LEU A 99 6.48 -12.50 -5.02
C LEU A 99 7.50 -12.67 -6.15
N PRO A 100 7.77 -13.93 -6.59
CA PRO A 100 8.69 -14.19 -7.69
C PRO A 100 8.26 -13.49 -8.98
N GLN A 101 9.20 -12.81 -9.62
CA GLN A 101 9.02 -12.15 -10.91
C GLN A 101 9.69 -12.99 -12.00
N PHE A 102 8.98 -13.23 -13.10
CA PHE A 102 9.46 -14.09 -14.18
C PHE A 102 8.81 -13.73 -15.51
N ASP A 103 9.46 -14.05 -16.62
CA ASP A 103 8.91 -13.87 -17.95
C ASP A 103 8.19 -15.14 -18.42
N VAL A 104 6.95 -14.99 -18.88
CA VAL A 104 6.16 -16.09 -19.43
C VAL A 104 6.30 -16.06 -20.96
N PRO A 105 6.90 -17.07 -21.60
CA PRO A 105 6.98 -17.13 -23.06
C PRO A 105 5.57 -17.31 -23.65
N LEU A 106 5.18 -16.39 -24.55
CA LEU A 106 3.83 -16.39 -25.17
C LEU A 106 3.76 -17.24 -26.44
N GLY A 107 4.90 -17.72 -26.93
CA GLY A 107 4.98 -18.60 -28.10
C GLY A 107 4.37 -17.97 -29.36
N PRO A 108 3.66 -18.73 -30.21
CA PRO A 108 3.18 -18.25 -31.51
C PRO A 108 2.23 -17.05 -31.43
N VAL A 109 1.54 -16.87 -30.29
CA VAL A 109 0.65 -15.73 -30.07
C VAL A 109 1.46 -14.47 -29.77
N GLY A 110 2.54 -14.60 -29.00
CA GLY A 110 3.44 -13.49 -28.70
C GLY A 110 4.14 -12.96 -29.96
N ASP A 111 4.65 -13.86 -30.79
CA ASP A 111 5.31 -13.50 -32.05
C ASP A 111 4.37 -12.78 -33.03
N PHE A 112 3.07 -13.11 -33.00
CA PHE A 112 2.06 -12.45 -33.83
C PHE A 112 1.80 -10.99 -33.40
N PHE A 113 1.86 -10.70 -32.10
CA PHE A 113 1.65 -9.35 -31.55
C PHE A 113 2.96 -8.57 -31.34
N GLY A 114 4.11 -9.12 -31.75
CA GLY A 114 5.42 -8.49 -31.53
C GLY A 114 5.86 -8.47 -30.06
N GLN A 115 5.29 -9.34 -29.23
CA GLN A 115 5.59 -9.44 -27.80
C GLN A 115 5.92 -10.91 -27.45
N PRO A 116 7.19 -11.34 -27.58
CA PRO A 116 7.57 -12.75 -27.44
C PRO A 116 7.41 -13.30 -26.01
N SER A 117 7.48 -12.43 -25.01
CA SER A 117 7.28 -12.77 -23.59
C SER A 117 6.35 -11.78 -22.88
N PHE A 118 5.59 -12.31 -21.92
CA PHE A 118 4.77 -11.54 -21.00
C PHE A 118 5.49 -11.41 -19.65
N PRO A 119 5.83 -10.19 -19.21
CA PRO A 119 6.49 -9.99 -17.92
C PRO A 119 5.49 -10.19 -16.78
N TRP A 120 5.68 -11.25 -16.00
CA TRP A 120 4.91 -11.50 -14.77
C TRP A 120 5.56 -10.75 -13.61
N ASN A 121 5.32 -9.45 -13.55
CA ASN A 121 5.92 -8.52 -12.59
C ASN A 121 5.00 -8.22 -11.38
N ALA A 122 5.47 -7.37 -10.46
CA ALA A 122 4.72 -6.96 -9.28
C ALA A 122 3.37 -6.30 -9.61
N ALA A 123 3.30 -5.52 -10.69
CA ALA A 123 2.06 -4.88 -11.13
C ALA A 123 1.02 -5.92 -11.57
N TRP A 124 1.45 -6.96 -12.29
CA TRP A 124 0.57 -8.06 -12.67
C TRP A 124 0.12 -8.89 -11.47
N TRP A 125 1.02 -9.20 -10.54
CA TRP A 125 0.66 -9.82 -9.26
C TRP A 125 -0.39 -9.01 -8.52
N GLY A 126 -0.18 -7.70 -8.39
CA GLY A 126 -1.13 -6.79 -7.74
C GLY A 126 -2.51 -6.81 -8.38
N ALA A 127 -2.58 -6.70 -9.71
CA ALA A 127 -3.82 -6.74 -10.46
C ALA A 127 -4.54 -8.08 -10.32
N PHE A 128 -3.81 -9.19 -10.49
CA PHE A 128 -4.35 -10.55 -10.38
C PHE A 128 -4.88 -10.82 -8.97
N LEU A 129 -4.10 -10.53 -7.93
CA LEU A 129 -4.45 -10.80 -6.54
C LEU A 129 -5.60 -9.92 -6.05
N THR A 130 -5.72 -8.69 -6.54
CA THR A 130 -6.88 -7.82 -6.28
C THR A 130 -8.18 -8.44 -6.82
N GLY A 131 -8.11 -9.22 -7.90
CA GLY A 131 -9.26 -9.93 -8.45
C GLY A 131 -9.82 -11.02 -7.54
N ILE A 132 -8.99 -11.62 -6.66
CA ILE A 132 -9.40 -12.71 -5.75
C ILE A 132 -10.49 -12.26 -4.76
N PRO A 133 -10.31 -11.21 -3.93
CA PRO A 133 -11.33 -10.78 -2.99
C PRO A 133 -12.60 -10.30 -3.68
N ILE A 134 -12.47 -9.60 -4.81
CA ILE A 134 -13.60 -9.16 -5.63
C ILE A 134 -14.37 -10.38 -6.17
N GLY A 135 -13.65 -11.39 -6.65
CA GLY A 135 -14.22 -12.67 -7.09
C GLY A 135 -14.99 -13.34 -5.96
N ILE A 136 -14.41 -13.44 -4.77
CA ILE A 136 -15.07 -14.01 -3.57
C ILE A 136 -16.38 -13.28 -3.27
N LEU A 137 -16.44 -11.95 -3.39
CA LEU A 137 -17.66 -11.17 -3.21
C LEU A 137 -18.70 -11.37 -4.32
N ALA A 138 -18.26 -11.69 -5.54
CA ALA A 138 -19.13 -11.94 -6.67
C ALA A 138 -19.70 -13.38 -6.69
N LEU A 139 -19.08 -14.33 -5.99
CA LEU A 139 -19.50 -15.73 -5.93
C LEU A 139 -20.85 -16.03 -5.26
N PRO A 140 -21.31 -15.34 -4.18
CA PRO A 140 -22.47 -15.78 -3.40
C PRO A 140 -23.76 -16.05 -4.20
N PRO A 141 -24.13 -15.23 -5.20
CA PRO A 141 -25.29 -15.51 -6.05
C PRO A 141 -25.21 -16.84 -6.83
N PHE A 142 -24.01 -17.33 -7.11
CA PHE A 142 -23.77 -18.54 -7.93
C PHE A 142 -23.61 -19.82 -7.12
N LEU A 143 -23.40 -19.73 -5.79
CA LEU A 143 -23.19 -20.88 -4.92
C LEU A 143 -24.49 -21.67 -4.62
N GLY A 144 -25.64 -21.17 -5.06
CA GLY A 144 -26.94 -21.78 -4.82
C GLY A 144 -27.31 -21.85 -3.33
N GLY A 145 -28.40 -22.54 -3.01
CA GLY A 145 -28.87 -22.71 -1.62
C GLY A 145 -29.93 -21.70 -1.19
N ARG A 146 -30.43 -21.89 0.04
CA ARG A 146 -31.44 -21.01 0.67
C ARG A 146 -30.76 -19.77 1.24
N GLU A 147 -31.46 -18.64 1.21
CA GLU A 147 -31.08 -17.42 1.93
C GLU A 147 -31.05 -17.70 3.43
N LYS A 148 -29.85 -17.64 4.03
CA LYS A 148 -29.64 -17.85 5.46
C LYS A 148 -29.25 -16.54 6.12
N ARG A 149 -29.65 -16.36 7.38
CA ARG A 149 -29.10 -15.27 8.20
C ARG A 149 -27.67 -15.62 8.63
N PRO A 150 -26.80 -14.64 8.91
CA PRO A 150 -25.46 -14.92 9.45
C PRO A 150 -25.48 -15.80 10.72
N VAL A 151 -26.56 -15.72 11.51
CA VAL A 151 -26.77 -16.55 12.71
C VAL A 151 -27.05 -18.03 12.38
N GLU A 152 -27.62 -18.31 11.22
CA GLU A 152 -27.99 -19.68 10.79
C GLU A 152 -26.81 -20.45 10.19
N ASP A 153 -25.85 -19.72 9.60
CA ASP A 153 -24.67 -20.27 8.95
C ASP A 153 -23.39 -19.67 9.55
N PRO A 154 -22.93 -20.20 10.70
CA PRO A 154 -21.75 -19.68 11.38
C PRO A 154 -20.48 -19.81 10.53
N TRP A 155 -20.45 -20.77 9.60
CA TRP A 155 -19.29 -20.96 8.73
C TRP A 155 -19.19 -19.82 7.72
N PHE A 156 -20.29 -19.51 7.04
CA PHE A 156 -20.34 -18.41 6.08
C PHE A 156 -20.17 -17.04 6.76
N ALA A 157 -20.73 -16.86 7.95
CA ALA A 157 -20.53 -15.65 8.76
C ALA A 157 -19.07 -15.48 9.19
N SER A 158 -18.41 -16.56 9.65
CA SER A 158 -16.99 -16.52 10.02
C SER A 158 -16.11 -16.22 8.80
N ALA A 159 -16.39 -16.80 7.64
CA ALA A 159 -15.68 -16.51 6.41
C ALA A 159 -15.80 -15.02 6.01
N GLY A 160 -16.97 -14.41 6.18
CA GLY A 160 -17.16 -12.98 5.97
C GLY A 160 -16.34 -12.10 6.92
N VAL A 161 -16.23 -12.47 8.20
CA VAL A 161 -15.39 -11.74 9.17
C VAL A 161 -13.90 -11.89 8.85
N VAL A 162 -13.45 -13.09 8.48
CA VAL A 162 -12.06 -13.31 8.02
C VAL A 162 -11.77 -12.50 6.77
N TYR A 163 -12.71 -12.43 5.83
CA TYR A 163 -12.60 -11.60 4.65
C TYR A 163 -12.43 -10.11 5.00
N LEU A 164 -13.26 -9.57 5.90
CA LEU A 164 -13.13 -8.18 6.35
C LEU A 164 -11.81 -7.91 7.07
N ALA A 165 -11.38 -8.84 7.93
CA ALA A 165 -10.09 -8.74 8.63
C ALA A 165 -8.92 -8.75 7.64
N HIS A 166 -8.99 -9.55 6.58
CA HIS A 166 -7.99 -9.60 5.52
C HIS A 166 -7.93 -8.31 4.70
N ILE A 167 -9.08 -7.79 4.26
CA ILE A 167 -9.16 -6.49 3.55
C ILE A 167 -8.61 -5.35 4.40
N TRP A 168 -8.95 -5.35 5.69
CA TRP A 168 -8.40 -4.38 6.64
C TRP A 168 -6.88 -4.53 6.77
N PHE A 169 -6.37 -5.76 6.97
CA PHE A 169 -4.94 -6.04 7.09
C PHE A 169 -4.14 -5.55 5.89
N ILE A 170 -4.55 -5.95 4.67
CA ILE A 170 -3.81 -5.60 3.44
C ILE A 170 -3.87 -4.08 3.16
N SER A 171 -4.94 -3.39 3.61
CA SER A 171 -5.03 -1.93 3.54
C SER A 171 -4.09 -1.23 4.53
N VAL A 172 -3.95 -1.77 5.75
CA VAL A 172 -3.00 -1.23 6.74
C VAL A 172 -1.56 -1.48 6.29
N PHE A 173 -1.29 -2.67 5.75
CA PHE A 173 0.00 -3.01 5.14
C PHE A 173 0.41 -2.01 4.06
N SER A 174 -0.54 -1.54 3.24
CA SER A 174 -0.23 -0.61 2.16
C SER A 174 0.23 0.78 2.65
N ILE A 175 -0.15 1.18 3.87
CA ILE A 175 0.18 2.48 4.47
C ILE A 175 1.21 2.38 5.60
N ASN A 176 1.86 1.23 5.79
CA ASN A 176 2.89 1.03 6.82
C ASN A 176 4.00 2.12 6.82
N ILE A 177 4.34 2.74 5.67
CA ILE A 177 5.33 3.81 5.58
C ILE A 177 4.83 5.06 6.30
N PHE A 178 3.54 5.33 6.19
CA PHE A 178 2.92 6.43 6.91
C PHE A 178 2.90 6.13 8.40
N LEU A 179 2.64 4.89 8.81
CA LEU A 179 2.70 4.48 10.21
C LEU A 179 4.12 4.64 10.77
N GLU A 180 5.15 4.32 10.00
CA GLU A 180 6.54 4.54 10.40
C GLU A 180 6.92 6.02 10.45
N LEU A 181 6.56 6.81 9.44
CA LEU A 181 6.77 8.28 9.41
C LEU A 181 5.97 9.03 10.47
N TYR A 182 4.87 8.43 10.92
CA TYR A 182 4.05 8.88 12.02
C TYR A 182 4.60 8.40 13.37
N GLY A 183 5.25 7.22 13.37
CA GLY A 183 5.95 6.58 14.46
C GLY A 183 7.26 7.26 14.85
N LYS A 184 7.96 7.81 13.87
CA LYS A 184 9.21 8.54 14.07
C LYS A 184 8.93 9.88 14.75
N ASN A 185 9.76 10.18 15.75
CA ASN A 185 9.68 11.39 16.53
C ASN A 185 9.93 12.61 15.62
N ARG A 186 8.85 13.28 15.20
CA ARG A 186 8.96 14.54 14.46
C ARG A 186 9.18 15.69 15.42
N SER A 187 10.43 15.86 15.88
CA SER A 187 10.86 17.08 16.58
C SER A 187 10.87 18.32 15.68
N ASP A 188 10.61 18.13 14.38
CA ASP A 188 10.73 19.07 13.27
C ASP A 188 9.38 19.69 12.81
N TYR A 189 8.24 19.31 13.40
CA TYR A 189 6.94 19.91 13.05
C TYR A 189 6.37 20.80 14.16
N CYS A 190 6.44 22.11 13.94
CA CYS A 190 5.75 23.13 14.74
C CYS A 190 4.64 23.76 13.90
N LYS A 191 3.43 23.85 14.46
CA LYS A 191 2.30 24.51 13.80
C LYS A 191 1.82 25.68 14.65
N LEU A 192 1.53 26.82 14.03
CA LEU A 192 0.77 27.89 14.67
C LEU A 192 -0.70 27.48 14.80
N ASP A 193 -1.24 27.59 16.01
CA ASP A 193 -2.66 27.41 16.25
C ASP A 193 -3.48 28.62 15.73
N SER A 194 -4.81 28.57 15.87
CA SER A 194 -5.70 29.66 15.44
C SER A 194 -5.55 30.96 16.26
N HIS A 195 -4.82 30.93 17.36
CA HIS A 195 -4.52 32.08 18.23
C HIS A 195 -3.09 32.59 18.07
N GLY A 196 -2.29 31.97 17.20
CA GLY A 196 -0.91 32.34 16.93
C GLY A 196 0.11 31.69 17.89
N ASP A 197 -0.32 30.73 18.70
CA ASP A 197 0.58 30.00 19.59
C ASP A 197 1.32 28.89 18.83
N LEU A 198 2.63 28.80 19.06
CA LEU A 198 3.50 27.80 18.45
C LEU A 198 3.35 26.46 19.20
N LEU A 199 2.58 25.54 18.63
CA LEU A 199 2.44 24.17 19.15
C LEU A 199 3.52 23.29 18.51
N CYS A 200 4.66 23.20 19.19
CA CYS A 200 5.67 22.18 18.93
C CYS A 200 5.43 21.03 19.90
N GLY A 201 5.24 19.81 19.39
CA GLY A 201 4.92 18.68 20.25
C GLY A 201 5.26 17.34 19.62
N THR A 202 5.79 16.45 20.45
CA THR A 202 5.91 15.02 20.15
C THR A 202 4.52 14.40 20.27
N ARG A 203 3.92 13.95 19.16
CA ARG A 203 2.69 13.16 19.24
C ARG A 203 3.08 11.72 19.54
N ASP A 204 2.68 11.20 20.70
CA ASP A 204 2.93 9.79 21.03
C ASP A 204 2.35 8.91 19.92
N PRO A 205 3.15 8.05 19.28
CA PRO A 205 2.76 7.31 18.09
C PRO A 205 1.89 6.08 18.39
N TRP A 206 1.09 6.12 19.46
CA TRP A 206 0.28 4.99 19.91
C TRP A 206 -0.66 4.45 18.80
N ILE A 207 -1.03 5.28 17.83
CA ILE A 207 -1.81 4.86 16.66
C ILE A 207 -0.98 3.95 15.75
N ALA A 208 0.31 4.25 15.50
CA ALA A 208 1.19 3.37 14.73
C ALA A 208 1.36 2.03 15.45
N ASP A 209 1.62 2.06 16.76
CA ASP A 209 1.74 0.86 17.59
C ASP A 209 0.47 0.01 17.52
N LEU A 210 -0.71 0.63 17.61
CA LEU A 210 -1.99 -0.05 17.52
C LEU A 210 -2.20 -0.69 16.14
N PHE A 211 -1.91 0.05 15.07
CA PHE A 211 -2.08 -0.43 13.69
C PHE A 211 -1.08 -1.52 13.32
N ASN A 212 0.11 -1.56 13.93
CA ASN A 212 1.09 -2.64 13.76
C ASN A 212 0.75 -3.86 14.65
N ALA A 213 0.24 -3.63 15.87
CA ALA A 213 -0.08 -4.69 16.82
C ALA A 213 -1.37 -5.46 16.48
N ILE A 214 -2.41 -4.80 15.98
CA ILE A 214 -3.68 -5.49 15.64
C ILE A 214 -3.45 -6.60 14.59
N PRO A 215 -2.78 -6.36 13.44
CA PRO A 215 -2.45 -7.41 12.48
C PRO A 215 -1.64 -8.55 13.08
N TRP A 216 -0.68 -8.21 13.92
CA TRP A 216 0.18 -9.17 14.60
C TRP A 216 -0.63 -10.10 15.51
N VAL A 217 -1.53 -9.54 16.33
CA VAL A 217 -2.45 -10.30 17.17
C VAL A 217 -3.38 -11.17 16.33
N LEU A 218 -3.97 -10.62 15.26
CA LEU A 218 -4.86 -11.37 14.37
C LEU A 218 -4.13 -12.54 13.69
N THR A 219 -2.88 -12.34 13.28
CA THR A 219 -2.02 -13.40 12.71
C THR A 219 -1.75 -14.49 13.75
N GLY A 220 -1.51 -14.11 15.00
CA GLY A 220 -1.37 -15.07 16.09
C GLY A 220 -2.62 -15.89 16.38
N ILE A 221 -3.79 -15.25 16.36
CA ILE A 221 -5.09 -15.93 16.49
C ILE A 221 -5.29 -16.90 15.33
N LEU A 222 -4.99 -16.47 14.10
CA LEU A 222 -5.12 -17.32 12.91
C LEU A 222 -4.17 -18.53 12.98
N LEU A 223 -2.90 -18.31 13.32
CA LEU A 223 -1.91 -19.38 13.50
C LEU A 223 -2.36 -20.37 14.57
N TRP A 224 -2.86 -19.88 15.70
CA TRP A 224 -3.38 -20.73 16.77
C TRP A 224 -4.53 -21.62 16.28
N ILE A 225 -5.51 -21.03 15.59
CA ILE A 225 -6.65 -21.75 15.02
C ILE A 225 -6.17 -22.81 14.02
N MET A 226 -5.28 -22.44 13.10
CA MET A 226 -4.73 -23.33 12.08
C MET A 226 -3.97 -24.51 12.69
N ILE A 227 -3.05 -24.24 13.62
CA ILE A 227 -2.29 -25.29 14.32
C ILE A 227 -3.24 -26.23 15.06
N TYR A 228 -4.23 -25.70 15.78
CA TYR A 228 -5.21 -26.52 16.50
C TYR A 228 -6.00 -27.42 15.55
N PHE A 229 -6.57 -26.89 14.47
CA PHE A 229 -7.40 -27.69 13.56
C PHE A 229 -6.58 -28.70 12.74
N ILE A 230 -5.38 -28.32 12.27
CA ILE A 230 -4.49 -29.25 11.56
C ILE A 230 -4.03 -30.37 12.49
N ALA A 231 -3.55 -30.03 13.69
CA ALA A 231 -3.10 -31.03 14.64
C ALA A 231 -4.26 -31.92 15.10
N LYS A 232 -5.44 -31.35 15.34
CA LYS A 232 -6.64 -32.12 15.68
C LYS A 232 -7.03 -33.08 14.57
N TRP A 233 -6.99 -32.63 13.31
CA TRP A 233 -7.26 -33.49 12.15
C TRP A 233 -6.26 -34.65 12.07
N LEU A 234 -4.96 -34.38 12.23
CA LEU A 234 -3.92 -35.40 12.27
C LEU A 234 -4.12 -36.40 13.42
N PHE A 235 -4.34 -35.93 14.64
CA PHE A 235 -4.53 -36.80 15.81
C PHE A 235 -5.84 -37.59 15.75
N ASN A 236 -6.92 -37.01 15.22
CA ASN A 236 -8.16 -37.75 14.98
C ASN A 236 -7.96 -38.90 13.98
N ASN A 237 -7.21 -38.66 12.90
CA ASN A 237 -6.92 -39.70 11.92
C ASN A 237 -5.95 -40.76 12.45
N ALA A 238 -4.97 -40.36 13.28
CA ALA A 238 -3.95 -41.26 13.81
C ALA A 238 -4.44 -42.10 15.01
N TRP A 239 -5.21 -41.50 15.93
CA TRP A 239 -5.63 -42.15 17.18
C TRP A 239 -7.12 -42.54 17.21
N GLY A 240 -7.92 -42.06 16.26
CA GLY A 240 -9.33 -42.41 16.12
C GLY A 240 -10.11 -42.24 17.43
N ALA A 241 -10.81 -43.30 17.85
CA ALA A 241 -11.64 -43.31 19.05
C ALA A 241 -10.89 -43.08 20.38
N ARG A 242 -9.55 -43.15 20.40
CA ARG A 242 -8.74 -42.89 21.60
C ARG A 242 -8.53 -41.39 21.86
N PHE A 243 -8.84 -40.52 20.90
CA PHE A 243 -8.74 -39.07 21.10
C PHE A 243 -9.92 -38.56 21.94
N THR A 244 -9.68 -38.37 23.23
CA THR A 244 -10.72 -37.90 24.17
C THR A 244 -10.80 -36.37 24.25
N PRO A 245 -11.90 -35.79 24.77
CA PRO A 245 -12.03 -34.35 24.96
C PRO A 245 -10.94 -33.73 25.85
N ALA A 246 -10.33 -34.51 26.76
CA ALA A 246 -9.21 -34.05 27.57
C ALA A 246 -7.96 -33.79 26.72
N HIS A 247 -7.70 -34.63 25.71
CA HIS A 247 -6.61 -34.41 24.75
C HIS A 247 -6.87 -33.19 23.87
N ALA A 248 -8.13 -32.93 23.49
CA ALA A 248 -8.47 -31.71 22.75
C ALA A 248 -8.20 -30.44 23.57
N LYS A 249 -8.44 -30.48 24.89
CA LYS A 249 -8.13 -29.36 25.81
C LYS A 249 -6.63 -29.15 26.01
N SER A 250 -5.83 -30.22 26.09
CA SER A 250 -4.37 -30.04 26.15
C SER A 250 -3.82 -29.56 24.81
N LEU A 251 -4.38 -30.04 23.70
CA LEU A 251 -3.98 -29.63 22.36
C LEU A 251 -4.26 -28.15 22.10
N ILE A 252 -5.43 -27.63 22.49
CA ILE A 252 -5.76 -26.21 22.27
C ILE A 252 -4.84 -25.28 23.06
N ILE A 253 -4.45 -25.66 24.28
CA ILE A 253 -3.48 -24.92 25.10
C ILE A 253 -2.07 -25.03 24.49
N GLY A 254 -1.66 -26.23 24.06
CA GLY A 254 -0.37 -26.42 23.41
C GLY A 254 -0.25 -25.62 22.11
N ALA A 255 -1.29 -25.62 21.28
CA ALA A 255 -1.37 -24.81 20.07
C ALA A 255 -1.29 -23.31 20.37
N PHE A 256 -1.92 -22.86 21.47
CA PHE A 256 -1.86 -21.46 21.89
C PHE A 256 -0.43 -21.06 22.23
N VAL A 257 0.26 -21.84 23.06
CA VAL A 257 1.65 -21.59 23.45
C VAL A 257 2.57 -21.54 22.23
N VAL A 258 2.44 -22.48 21.30
CA VAL A 258 3.25 -22.51 20.06
C VAL A 258 2.97 -21.30 19.18
N ALA A 259 1.70 -20.94 19.00
CA ALA A 259 1.32 -19.77 18.21
C ALA A 259 1.84 -18.47 18.84
N THR A 260 1.72 -18.30 20.16
CA THR A 260 2.26 -17.14 20.87
C THR A 260 3.79 -17.07 20.76
N ALA A 261 4.50 -18.20 20.86
CA ALA A 261 5.95 -18.22 20.68
C ALA A 261 6.34 -17.80 19.25
N ALA A 262 5.64 -18.30 18.24
CA ALA A 262 5.86 -17.92 16.85
C ALA A 262 5.60 -16.42 16.62
N THR A 263 4.54 -15.86 17.21
CA THR A 263 4.20 -14.45 17.02
C THR A 263 5.20 -13.52 17.71
N VAL A 264 5.71 -13.87 18.90
CA VAL A 264 6.74 -13.05 19.57
C VAL A 264 7.97 -12.88 18.69
N VAL A 265 8.39 -13.94 17.99
CA VAL A 265 9.54 -13.89 17.08
C VAL A 265 9.26 -13.04 15.84
N THR A 266 8.00 -12.95 15.39
CA THR A 266 7.62 -12.15 14.22
C THR A 266 7.27 -10.70 14.55
N TYR A 267 7.12 -10.31 15.82
CA TYR A 267 6.77 -8.93 16.19
C TYR A 267 7.68 -7.86 15.57
N PRO A 268 9.03 -8.01 15.56
CA PRO A 268 9.90 -7.02 14.94
C PRO A 268 9.59 -6.75 13.46
N VAL A 269 9.10 -7.76 12.73
CA VAL A 269 8.71 -7.61 11.32
C VAL A 269 7.48 -6.71 11.19
N TYR A 270 6.51 -6.83 12.10
CA TYR A 270 5.31 -5.98 12.10
C TYR A 270 5.62 -4.57 12.61
N ASP A 271 6.48 -4.46 13.63
CA ASP A 271 6.91 -3.19 14.22
C ASP A 271 7.70 -2.35 13.20
N ASN A 272 8.62 -2.99 12.47
CA ASN A 272 9.36 -2.40 11.35
C ASN A 272 8.53 -2.38 10.06
N GLY A 273 7.21 -2.56 10.11
CA GLY A 273 6.32 -2.42 8.95
C GLY A 273 6.72 -3.25 7.73
N PHE A 274 7.34 -4.42 7.86
CA PHE A 274 7.82 -5.25 6.76
C PHE A 274 8.92 -4.63 5.87
N TRP A 275 9.56 -3.52 6.29
CA TRP A 275 10.63 -2.87 5.53
C TRP A 275 11.90 -3.70 5.47
N GLU A 276 12.27 -4.36 6.56
CA GLU A 276 13.46 -5.21 6.57
C GLU A 276 13.19 -6.62 6.01
N ALA A 277 11.94 -6.93 5.69
CA ALA A 277 11.57 -8.22 5.15
C ALA A 277 11.96 -8.28 3.67
N ARG A 278 13.02 -9.02 3.34
CA ARG A 278 13.37 -9.29 1.93
C ARG A 278 12.31 -10.17 1.28
N GLY A 279 11.92 -9.87 0.04
CA GLY A 279 11.00 -10.70 -0.73
C GLY A 279 11.59 -12.07 -1.05
N LEU A 280 10.71 -13.02 -1.35
CA LEU A 280 11.13 -14.35 -1.80
C LEU A 280 11.74 -14.22 -3.19
N LEU A 281 13.07 -14.37 -3.28
CA LEU A 281 13.87 -14.25 -4.51
C LEU A 281 13.97 -12.83 -5.08
N THR A 282 13.79 -11.79 -4.27
CA THR A 282 14.01 -10.40 -4.70
C THR A 282 15.48 -10.00 -4.55
N ILE A 283 15.87 -8.97 -5.33
CA ILE A 283 17.21 -8.36 -5.38
C ILE A 283 17.76 -8.08 -3.97
N ALA A 284 19.06 -8.30 -3.79
CA ALA A 284 19.70 -8.51 -2.48
C ALA A 284 19.97 -7.22 -1.67
N ASP A 285 19.89 -6.04 -2.31
CA ASP A 285 20.23 -4.75 -1.70
C ASP A 285 19.19 -3.66 -2.01
N TYR A 286 18.90 -2.82 -1.01
CA TYR A 286 18.01 -1.66 -1.10
C TYR A 286 18.61 -0.56 -1.99
N GLN A 287 19.94 -0.46 -2.02
CA GLN A 287 20.69 0.46 -2.86
C GLN A 287 20.34 0.29 -4.35
N GLU A 288 20.23 -0.96 -4.79
CA GLU A 288 19.92 -1.33 -6.18
C GLU A 288 18.49 -0.90 -6.59
N LEU A 289 17.54 -0.88 -5.64
CA LEU A 289 16.17 -0.40 -5.85
C LEU A 289 16.08 1.13 -5.94
N GLU A 290 16.96 1.82 -5.23
CA GLU A 290 17.05 3.28 -5.17
C GLU A 290 17.80 3.82 -6.40
N ASP A 291 18.83 3.11 -6.85
CA ASP A 291 19.56 3.36 -8.09
C ASP A 291 18.64 3.18 -9.32
N MET A 292 17.72 2.21 -9.30
CA MET A 292 16.68 2.02 -10.32
C MET A 292 15.57 3.09 -10.30
N ARG A 293 15.48 3.93 -9.26
CA ARG A 293 14.51 5.03 -9.16
C ARG A 293 15.06 6.36 -9.70
N SER A 294 16.36 6.40 -9.98
CA SER A 294 17.02 7.54 -10.61
C SER A 294 16.88 7.50 -12.14
N GLN A 295 17.19 8.60 -12.82
CA GLN A 295 17.22 8.60 -14.29
C GLN A 295 18.20 7.52 -14.77
N PRO A 296 17.88 6.77 -15.85
CA PRO A 296 18.80 5.77 -16.35
C PRO A 296 20.11 6.46 -16.72
N THR A 297 21.22 5.95 -16.20
CA THR A 297 22.56 6.43 -16.53
C THR A 297 23.28 5.38 -17.35
N ASP A 298 24.38 5.78 -17.98
CA ASP A 298 25.26 4.84 -18.67
C ASP A 298 25.86 3.88 -17.64
N VAL A 299 25.63 2.58 -17.83
CA VAL A 299 26.09 1.55 -16.90
C VAL A 299 27.31 0.86 -17.48
N GLN A 300 28.43 0.96 -16.77
CA GLN A 300 29.60 0.14 -17.07
C GLN A 300 29.37 -1.28 -16.53
N VAL A 301 29.38 -2.27 -17.41
CA VAL A 301 29.26 -3.68 -17.03
C VAL A 301 30.64 -4.26 -16.72
N ALA A 302 30.68 -5.16 -15.73
CA ALA A 302 31.92 -5.83 -15.33
C ALA A 302 32.42 -6.87 -16.35
N GLU A 303 31.51 -7.46 -17.13
CA GLU A 303 31.82 -8.44 -18.16
C GLU A 303 30.86 -8.29 -19.33
N ARG A 304 31.40 -8.24 -20.56
CA ARG A 304 30.62 -8.11 -21.78
C ARG A 304 29.87 -9.42 -22.09
N THR A 305 28.59 -9.32 -22.40
CA THR A 305 27.71 -10.48 -22.70
C THR A 305 27.33 -10.53 -24.17
N SER A 306 26.93 -11.72 -24.67
CA SER A 306 26.46 -11.89 -26.05
C SER A 306 25.23 -11.04 -26.37
N PHE A 307 24.41 -10.71 -25.37
CA PHE A 307 23.28 -9.80 -25.52
C PHE A 307 23.72 -8.39 -25.92
N MET A 308 24.86 -7.90 -25.43
CA MET A 308 25.40 -6.58 -25.80
C MET A 308 25.95 -6.57 -27.22
N ASP A 309 26.48 -7.69 -27.69
CA ASP A 309 26.93 -7.86 -29.07
C ASP A 309 25.73 -7.86 -30.04
N ASP A 310 24.66 -8.57 -29.67
CA ASP A 310 23.43 -8.65 -30.48
C ASP A 310 22.70 -7.30 -30.60
N GLN A 311 22.82 -6.44 -29.58
CA GLN A 311 22.27 -5.08 -29.56
C GLN A 311 23.19 -4.02 -30.18
N GLY A 312 24.41 -4.40 -30.57
CA GLY A 312 25.36 -3.49 -31.23
C GLY A 312 26.00 -2.44 -30.33
N PHE A 313 26.05 -2.66 -29.00
CA PHE A 313 26.68 -1.70 -28.08
C PHE A 313 28.21 -1.70 -28.23
N GLU A 314 28.82 -0.52 -28.33
CA GLU A 314 30.27 -0.35 -28.41
C GLU A 314 30.90 -0.29 -27.00
N GLY A 315 31.91 -1.14 -26.74
CA GLY A 315 32.64 -1.15 -25.47
C GLY A 315 31.91 -1.81 -24.29
N ASP A 316 32.35 -1.57 -23.06
CA ASP A 316 31.78 -2.19 -21.85
C ASP A 316 30.69 -1.32 -21.20
N ILE A 317 30.01 -0.49 -22.00
CA ILE A 317 29.01 0.47 -21.54
C ILE A 317 27.67 0.13 -22.17
N VAL A 318 26.64 0.02 -21.34
CA VAL A 318 25.24 0.00 -21.78
C VAL A 318 24.72 1.43 -21.73
N PRO A 319 24.35 2.03 -22.88
CA PRO A 319 23.92 3.42 -22.91
C PRO A 319 22.56 3.59 -22.22
N ALA A 320 22.35 4.73 -21.58
CA ALA A 320 21.11 5.06 -20.89
C ALA A 320 19.87 4.90 -21.80
N ALA A 321 20.02 5.22 -23.09
CA ALA A 321 18.96 5.07 -24.09
C ALA A 321 18.46 3.62 -24.26
N ALA A 322 19.29 2.60 -23.99
CA ALA A 322 18.88 1.20 -24.07
C ALA A 322 17.76 0.86 -23.07
N TRP A 323 17.70 1.56 -21.93
CA TRP A 323 16.64 1.37 -20.93
C TRP A 323 15.26 1.82 -21.44
N MET A 324 15.20 2.67 -22.46
CA MET A 324 13.93 3.12 -23.08
C MET A 324 13.26 2.00 -23.90
N GLU A 325 14.04 1.03 -24.38
CA GLU A 325 13.55 -0.13 -25.13
C GLU A 325 13.16 -1.30 -24.21
N TRP A 326 13.56 -1.24 -22.94
CA TRP A 326 13.28 -2.27 -21.96
C TRP A 326 11.90 -2.03 -21.36
N ASN A 327 10.91 -2.77 -21.86
CA ASN A 327 9.47 -2.73 -21.50
C ASN A 327 9.12 -2.88 -20.00
N ILE A 328 10.10 -3.01 -19.11
CA ILE A 328 9.91 -3.50 -17.75
C ILE A 328 9.67 -2.34 -16.76
N TYR A 329 10.10 -1.10 -17.04
CA TYR A 329 10.13 -0.08 -15.98
C TYR A 329 9.46 1.29 -16.21
N GLN A 330 9.20 1.82 -17.41
CA GLN A 330 8.39 3.05 -17.55
C GLN A 330 7.62 3.14 -18.89
N PRO A 331 6.28 2.99 -18.92
CA PRO A 331 5.53 2.93 -20.18
C PRO A 331 5.16 4.30 -20.79
N THR A 332 5.87 5.41 -20.52
CA THR A 332 5.35 6.74 -20.91
C THR A 332 6.33 7.76 -21.47
N ARG A 333 7.64 7.50 -21.56
CA ARG A 333 8.59 8.47 -22.12
C ARG A 333 9.10 8.02 -23.49
N TYR A 334 9.02 8.90 -24.48
CA TYR A 334 9.60 8.72 -25.82
C TYR A 334 11.01 9.29 -25.91
N TYR A 335 11.38 10.20 -24.99
CA TYR A 335 12.66 10.87 -24.95
C TYR A 335 13.21 10.87 -23.52
N MET A 336 14.52 10.68 -23.40
CA MET A 336 15.25 10.83 -22.15
C MET A 336 15.80 12.26 -22.06
N ILE A 337 15.66 12.89 -20.90
CA ILE A 337 16.14 14.25 -20.65
C ILE A 337 17.12 14.19 -19.49
N ASP A 338 18.37 14.58 -19.73
CA ASP A 338 19.45 14.60 -18.76
C ASP A 338 19.40 15.88 -17.93
N PHE A 339 18.60 15.88 -16.85
CA PHE A 339 18.54 17.02 -15.94
C PHE A 339 19.72 17.08 -14.97
N ALA A 340 20.38 15.94 -14.71
CA ALA A 340 21.52 15.83 -13.82
C ALA A 340 22.85 16.28 -14.47
N ASP A 341 22.82 16.54 -15.78
CA ASP A 341 23.97 16.94 -16.59
C ASP A 341 25.10 15.91 -16.59
N ASN A 342 24.76 14.62 -16.48
CA ASN A 342 25.74 13.55 -16.46
C ASN A 342 26.53 13.48 -17.79
N ASN A 343 25.93 13.95 -18.88
CA ASN A 343 26.51 13.93 -20.22
C ASN A 343 27.02 15.32 -20.67
N GLY A 344 27.01 16.33 -19.80
CA GLY A 344 27.58 17.65 -20.08
C GLY A 344 26.82 18.44 -21.14
N HIS A 345 25.49 18.36 -21.14
CA HIS A 345 24.61 19.10 -22.04
C HIS A 345 24.26 20.51 -21.53
N GLN A 346 24.63 20.84 -20.29
CA GLN A 346 24.46 22.16 -19.67
C GLN A 346 25.80 22.88 -19.55
N ASP A 347 25.79 24.18 -19.83
CA ASP A 347 26.87 25.10 -19.48
C ASP A 347 26.29 26.21 -18.61
N LEU A 348 26.45 26.06 -17.30
CA LEU A 348 25.89 26.98 -16.31
C LEU A 348 26.54 28.36 -16.35
N ASP A 349 27.83 28.45 -16.73
CA ASP A 349 28.57 29.70 -16.85
C ASP A 349 28.17 30.44 -18.14
N GLY A 350 28.03 29.70 -19.24
CA GLY A 350 27.53 30.19 -20.53
C GLY A 350 26.01 30.38 -20.59
N LYS A 351 25.27 29.91 -19.56
CA LYS A 351 23.80 29.92 -19.47
C LYS A 351 23.15 29.18 -20.66
N VAL A 352 23.75 28.08 -21.07
CA VAL A 352 23.25 27.20 -22.13
C VAL A 352 22.62 25.98 -21.47
N ASN A 353 21.35 25.71 -21.77
CA ASN A 353 20.55 24.60 -21.26
C ASN A 353 20.42 24.49 -19.72
N GLY A 354 20.98 25.44 -18.95
CA GLY A 354 20.83 25.53 -17.51
C GLY A 354 21.26 26.89 -16.95
N ALA A 355 20.86 27.17 -15.70
CA ALA A 355 21.35 28.30 -14.93
C ALA A 355 21.29 27.99 -13.43
N GLN A 356 22.27 28.51 -12.68
CA GLN A 356 22.31 28.42 -11.22
C GLN A 356 22.52 29.78 -10.58
N GLY A 357 22.09 29.91 -9.33
CA GLY A 357 22.30 31.09 -8.50
C GLY A 357 22.37 30.70 -7.03
N ILE A 358 23.14 31.45 -6.25
CA ILE A 358 23.25 31.29 -4.81
C ILE A 358 23.03 32.67 -4.20
N GLU A 359 22.05 32.76 -3.30
CA GLU A 359 21.71 33.98 -2.58
C GLU A 359 21.74 33.71 -1.09
N ASN A 360 22.39 34.60 -0.32
CA ASN A 360 22.43 34.53 1.14
C ASN A 360 21.50 35.62 1.70
N TYR A 361 20.65 35.27 2.67
CA TYR A 361 19.70 36.21 3.25
C TYR A 361 19.48 35.96 4.74
N THR A 362 19.22 37.04 5.48
CA THR A 362 18.89 36.94 6.90
C THR A 362 17.39 36.70 7.08
N GLY A 363 16.99 35.98 8.14
CA GLY A 363 15.62 35.47 8.31
C GLY A 363 14.49 36.51 8.31
N ASP A 364 14.81 37.80 8.45
CA ASP A 364 13.84 38.90 8.40
C ASP A 364 13.68 39.53 6.99
N GLU A 365 14.46 39.07 6.01
CA GLU A 365 14.49 39.64 4.66
C GLU A 365 13.86 38.70 3.61
N THR A 366 13.13 39.27 2.66
CA THR A 366 12.63 38.54 1.49
C THR A 366 13.58 38.78 0.31
N ILE A 367 14.12 37.70 -0.25
CA ILE A 367 14.92 37.76 -1.48
C ILE A 367 14.09 37.40 -2.71
N TRP A 368 14.38 38.08 -3.80
CA TRP A 368 13.91 37.71 -5.14
C TRP A 368 15.07 37.84 -6.10
N ALA A 369 15.24 36.83 -6.96
CA ALA A 369 16.25 36.81 -8.01
C ALA A 369 15.56 36.55 -9.35
N THR A 370 16.08 37.20 -10.40
CA THR A 370 15.60 37.01 -11.78
C THR A 370 16.78 36.57 -12.63
N GLY A 371 16.59 35.49 -13.39
CA GLY A 371 17.60 34.95 -14.30
C GLY A 371 17.00 34.60 -15.66
N THR A 372 17.89 34.43 -16.65
CA THR A 372 17.54 33.91 -17.97
C THR A 372 18.66 32.98 -18.43
N PHE A 373 18.31 31.97 -19.21
CA PHE A 373 19.25 31.09 -19.91
C PHE A 373 18.67 30.76 -21.30
N SER A 374 19.53 30.32 -22.20
CA SER A 374 19.15 29.94 -23.56
C SER A 374 19.09 28.43 -23.70
N ILE A 375 18.05 27.92 -24.34
CA ILE A 375 17.93 26.51 -24.68
C ILE A 375 18.39 26.32 -26.13
N THR A 376 19.30 25.38 -26.37
CA THR A 376 19.78 25.00 -27.69
C THR A 376 19.28 23.61 -28.07
N ASP A 377 19.16 23.36 -29.37
CA ASP A 377 18.75 22.10 -29.96
C ASP A 377 19.93 21.21 -30.40
N GLU A 378 21.17 21.60 -30.03
CA GLU A 378 22.43 20.97 -30.45
C GLU A 378 22.49 19.46 -30.15
N TYR A 379 21.81 19.02 -29.09
CA TYR A 379 21.78 17.62 -28.64
C TYR A 379 20.41 16.96 -28.82
N TRP A 380 19.52 17.56 -29.62
CA TRP A 380 18.19 17.00 -29.82
C TRP A 380 18.21 15.91 -30.90
N PRO A 381 17.38 14.85 -30.78
CA PRO A 381 17.20 13.87 -31.85
C PRO A 381 16.71 14.53 -33.13
N GLU A 382 17.14 14.02 -34.29
CA GLU A 382 16.73 14.54 -35.61
C GLU A 382 15.21 14.46 -35.85
N ASP A 383 14.52 13.57 -35.13
CA ASP A 383 13.08 13.30 -35.20
C ASP A 383 12.24 13.94 -34.08
N ASN A 384 12.68 15.08 -33.54
CA ASN A 384 11.96 15.77 -32.46
C ASN A 384 10.71 16.57 -32.94
N ASP A 385 9.66 16.62 -32.11
CA ASP A 385 8.48 17.51 -32.24
C ASP A 385 8.30 18.38 -30.97
N PHE A 386 9.42 18.73 -30.31
CA PHE A 386 9.39 19.53 -29.09
C PHE A 386 8.98 20.98 -29.41
N LYS A 387 7.77 21.36 -28.98
CA LYS A 387 7.28 22.75 -29.04
C LYS A 387 7.52 23.52 -27.74
N THR A 388 7.75 22.78 -26.67
CA THR A 388 8.00 23.26 -25.31
C THR A 388 8.99 22.31 -24.66
N VAL A 389 9.95 22.85 -23.93
CA VAL A 389 10.97 22.06 -23.23
C VAL A 389 10.64 22.07 -21.73
N PRO A 390 10.65 20.90 -21.07
CA PRO A 390 10.45 20.86 -19.63
C PRO A 390 11.62 21.52 -18.91
N LEU A 391 11.31 22.28 -17.86
CA LEU A 391 12.28 22.95 -17.00
C LEU A 391 12.31 22.21 -15.66
N ASP A 392 13.49 21.77 -15.23
CA ASP A 392 13.73 21.38 -13.84
C ASP A 392 14.30 22.58 -13.09
N ALA A 393 13.68 22.94 -11.97
CA ALA A 393 14.03 24.10 -11.17
C ALA A 393 14.12 23.69 -9.70
N THR A 394 15.35 23.57 -9.21
CA THR A 394 15.62 23.23 -7.81
C THR A 394 16.05 24.46 -7.03
N CYS A 395 15.45 24.67 -5.85
CA CYS A 395 15.88 25.66 -4.88
C CYS A 395 16.19 24.95 -3.56
N ALA A 396 17.45 24.99 -3.13
CA ALA A 396 17.90 24.42 -1.87
C ALA A 396 18.26 25.55 -0.90
N THR A 397 17.78 25.46 0.35
CA THR A 397 18.13 26.39 1.42
C THR A 397 18.91 25.65 2.51
N ARG A 398 19.93 26.32 3.08
CA ARG A 398 20.68 25.81 4.23
C ARG A 398 20.75 26.93 5.27
N ALA A 399 20.17 26.72 6.44
CA ALA A 399 20.36 27.61 7.58
C ALA A 399 21.70 27.31 8.27
N SER A 400 22.47 28.34 8.62
CA SER A 400 23.59 28.18 9.54
C SER A 400 23.08 27.88 10.97
N GLU A 401 23.88 27.18 11.78
CA GLU A 401 23.51 26.79 13.16
C GLU A 401 22.95 27.96 13.98
N VAL A 402 21.89 27.68 14.76
CA VAL A 402 21.27 28.65 15.67
C VAL A 402 22.31 29.17 16.67
N ILE A 403 22.63 30.47 16.58
CA ILE A 403 23.38 31.16 17.63
C ILE A 403 22.46 31.30 18.84
N ILE A 404 22.71 30.50 19.89
CA ILE A 404 21.90 30.42 21.12
C ILE A 404 21.82 31.77 21.88
N ASP A 405 22.64 32.76 21.50
CA ASP A 405 22.67 34.11 22.10
C ASP A 405 21.76 35.15 21.41
N GLY A 406 20.77 34.73 20.61
CA GLY A 406 19.75 35.64 20.07
C GLY A 406 20.22 36.55 18.93
N GLY A 407 21.28 36.14 18.22
CA GLY A 407 21.67 36.75 16.94
C GLY A 407 20.81 36.22 15.78
N VAL A 408 20.54 37.08 14.80
CA VAL A 408 19.81 36.70 13.58
C VAL A 408 20.65 35.68 12.79
N SER A 409 20.07 34.52 12.44
CA SER A 409 20.75 33.50 11.65
C SER A 409 21.00 33.98 10.22
N THR A 410 22.20 33.75 9.70
CA THR A 410 22.61 34.02 8.31
C THR A 410 22.44 32.83 7.40
#